data_AF-I1D3F7-F1
#
_entry.id   AF-I1D3F7-F1
#
_cell.length_a   1.000
_cell.length_b   1.000
_cell.length_c   1.000
_cell.angle_alpha   90.00
_cell.angle_beta   90.00
_cell.angle_gamma   90.00
#
_symmetry.space_group_name_H-M   'P 1'
#
loop_
_entity.id
_entity.type
_entity.pdbx_description
1 polymer ?
#
loop_
_entity_poly.entity_id
_entity_poly.type
_entity_poly.pdbx_seq_one_letter_code
_entity_poly.pdbx_strand_id
1 'polypeptide(L)'
;MACRRLGNAGGVRFDVHASALVAVVVLTSVLALGLLPVTAPDQPVALYWLGGLVVALGFFASVVLHELAHAVAARRYGVSTHRVVLGLPGGTAEREAPPPSPRTDVVIAVAGPVASAGAGLGCWGLALTVEPLLSPTALAVLLWLGLANLVFCVFTLLPGAPLDGGRLVRAAVWSRTRDRERAERVARRCGSALGATLMACGAAAVILFGQFVAIWLAVAGWLLLSARAVGSTSGGEDTVTP
;
A
#
# COMPACT_ATOMS: atom_id res chain seq x y z
N MET A 1 14.07 -8.31 -14.79
CA MET A 1 13.11 -8.72 -13.73
C MET A 1 11.70 -8.69 -14.31
N ALA A 2 10.92 -9.76 -14.15
CA ALA A 2 9.69 -10.02 -14.92
C ALA A 2 8.52 -9.12 -14.48
N CYS A 3 8.37 -7.97 -15.14
CA CYS A 3 7.18 -7.14 -15.07
C CYS A 3 6.25 -7.53 -16.24
N ARG A 4 4.97 -7.79 -15.95
CA ARG A 4 3.98 -8.13 -16.99
C ARG A 4 2.92 -7.05 -17.06
N ARG A 5 2.54 -6.67 -18.28
CA ARG A 5 1.46 -5.71 -18.50
C ARG A 5 0.12 -6.34 -18.07
N LEU A 6 -0.60 -5.66 -17.19
CA LEU A 6 -1.94 -6.05 -16.76
C LEU A 6 -3.02 -5.39 -17.62
N GLY A 7 -2.88 -4.10 -17.92
CA GLY A 7 -3.89 -3.36 -18.70
C GLY A 7 -3.72 -1.85 -18.67
N ASN A 8 -4.77 -1.13 -19.09
CA ASN A 8 -4.89 0.32 -18.97
C ASN A 8 -6.21 0.64 -18.25
N ALA A 9 -6.16 1.48 -17.22
CA ALA A 9 -7.34 2.01 -16.56
C ALA A 9 -7.19 3.52 -16.36
N GLY A 10 -8.21 4.28 -16.79
CA GLY A 10 -8.23 5.74 -16.64
C GLY A 10 -7.04 6.46 -17.29
N GLY A 11 -6.50 5.92 -18.38
CA GLY A 11 -5.34 6.47 -19.11
C GLY A 11 -3.98 6.10 -18.51
N VAL A 12 -3.94 5.27 -17.46
CA VAL A 12 -2.72 4.83 -16.78
C VAL A 12 -2.44 3.37 -17.12
N ARG A 13 -1.21 3.05 -17.50
CA ARG A 13 -0.79 1.65 -17.72
C ARG A 13 -0.48 0.99 -16.39
N PHE A 14 -1.06 -0.18 -16.14
CA PHE A 14 -0.78 -0.98 -14.96
C PHE A 14 0.06 -2.19 -15.36
N ASP A 15 1.20 -2.33 -14.69
CA ASP A 15 2.04 -3.51 -14.78
C ASP A 15 2.10 -4.20 -13.41
N VAL A 16 2.31 -5.51 -13.42
CA VAL A 16 2.40 -6.33 -12.22
C VAL A 16 3.79 -6.96 -12.16
N HIS A 17 4.47 -6.75 -11.05
CA HIS A 17 5.70 -7.43 -10.72
C HIS A 17 5.39 -8.81 -10.13
N ALA A 18 6.25 -9.80 -10.39
CA ALA A 18 6.05 -11.17 -9.89
C ALA A 18 5.87 -11.26 -8.36
N SER A 19 6.39 -10.29 -7.61
CA SER A 19 6.20 -10.20 -6.16
C SER A 19 4.75 -9.95 -5.71
N ALA A 20 3.88 -9.46 -6.61
CA ALA A 20 2.45 -9.39 -6.34
C ALA A 20 1.80 -10.77 -6.21
N LEU A 21 2.24 -11.76 -7.00
CA LEU A 21 1.75 -13.13 -6.87
C LEU A 21 2.13 -13.73 -5.51
N VAL A 22 3.35 -13.45 -5.05
CA VAL A 22 3.79 -13.84 -3.69
C VAL A 22 2.88 -13.20 -2.64
N ALA A 23 2.55 -11.92 -2.77
CA ALA A 23 1.63 -11.23 -1.86
C ALA A 23 0.25 -11.90 -1.82
N VAL A 24 -0.30 -12.26 -2.99
CA VAL A 24 -1.60 -12.94 -3.10
C VAL A 24 -1.55 -14.30 -2.42
N VAL A 25 -0.52 -15.11 -2.68
CA VAL A 25 -0.37 -16.44 -2.08
C VAL A 25 -0.23 -16.34 -0.55
N VAL A 26 0.63 -15.45 -0.07
CA VAL A 26 0.82 -15.22 1.37
C VAL A 26 -0.47 -14.77 2.04
N LEU A 27 -1.15 -13.75 1.49
CA LEU A 27 -2.38 -13.21 2.07
C LEU A 27 -3.49 -14.26 2.09
N THR A 28 -3.66 -15.00 0.98
CA THR A 28 -4.59 -16.13 0.90
C THR A 28 -4.30 -17.15 1.99
N SER A 29 -3.03 -17.52 2.17
CA SER A 29 -2.63 -18.56 3.12
C SER A 29 -2.83 -18.13 4.57
N VAL A 30 -2.49 -16.88 4.91
CA VAL A 30 -2.72 -16.31 6.25
C VAL A 30 -4.21 -16.29 6.58
N LEU A 31 -5.05 -15.87 5.63
CA LEU A 31 -6.49 -15.85 5.83
C LEU A 31 -7.08 -17.25 5.95
N ALA A 32 -6.74 -18.15 5.03
CA ALA A 32 -7.31 -19.49 4.97
C ALA A 32 -6.90 -20.37 6.16
N LEU A 33 -5.67 -20.23 6.66
CA LEU A 33 -5.14 -21.07 7.73
C LEU A 33 -5.32 -20.45 9.13
N GLY A 34 -5.32 -19.13 9.24
CA GLY A 34 -5.28 -18.45 10.54
C GLY A 34 -6.55 -17.69 10.89
N LEU A 35 -7.15 -16.96 9.95
CA LEU A 35 -8.14 -15.93 10.28
C LEU A 35 -9.58 -16.35 9.99
N LEU A 36 -9.84 -16.96 8.82
CA LEU A 36 -11.18 -17.39 8.42
C LEU A 36 -11.71 -18.55 9.28
N PRO A 37 -10.92 -19.58 9.66
CA PRO A 37 -11.41 -20.63 10.56
C PRO A 37 -11.82 -20.11 11.95
N VAL A 38 -11.20 -19.03 12.41
CA VAL A 38 -11.50 -18.40 13.71
C VAL A 38 -12.74 -17.52 13.63
N THR A 39 -12.94 -16.81 12.51
CA THR A 39 -14.03 -15.84 12.33
C THR A 39 -15.29 -16.43 11.70
N ALA A 40 -15.18 -17.57 11.02
CA ALA A 40 -16.29 -18.35 10.49
C ALA A 40 -16.00 -19.84 10.72
N PRO A 41 -16.20 -20.36 11.94
CA PRO A 41 -15.89 -21.74 12.27
C PRO A 41 -16.79 -22.76 11.55
N ASP A 42 -16.35 -24.02 11.57
CA ASP A 42 -17.10 -25.20 11.07
C ASP A 42 -17.45 -25.16 9.57
N GLN A 43 -16.68 -24.41 8.78
CA GLN A 43 -16.82 -24.38 7.33
C GLN A 43 -15.89 -25.37 6.63
N PRO A 44 -16.25 -25.85 5.42
CA PRO A 44 -15.36 -26.65 4.59
C PRO A 44 -14.04 -25.93 4.30
N VAL A 45 -12.92 -26.65 4.36
CA VAL A 45 -11.57 -26.12 4.10
C VAL A 45 -11.48 -25.39 2.75
N ALA A 46 -12.18 -25.87 1.73
CA ALA A 46 -12.23 -25.23 0.42
C ALA A 46 -12.80 -23.79 0.47
N LEU A 47 -13.77 -23.52 1.36
CA LEU A 47 -14.33 -22.18 1.51
C LEU A 47 -13.35 -21.21 2.18
N TYR A 48 -12.46 -21.68 3.05
CA TYR A 48 -11.40 -20.84 3.61
C TYR A 48 -10.37 -20.42 2.55
N TRP A 49 -9.95 -21.35 1.69
CA TRP A 49 -9.03 -21.03 0.59
C TRP A 49 -9.68 -20.11 -0.45
N LEU A 50 -10.93 -20.39 -0.82
CA LEU A 50 -11.68 -19.52 -1.73
C LEU A 50 -11.88 -18.13 -1.14
N GLY A 51 -12.29 -18.04 0.13
CA GLY A 51 -12.47 -16.77 0.82
C GLY A 51 -11.18 -15.99 0.93
N GLY A 52 -10.07 -16.63 1.32
CA GLY A 52 -8.75 -16.01 1.37
C GLY A 52 -8.31 -15.47 0.01
N LEU A 53 -8.57 -16.21 -1.07
CA LEU A 53 -8.25 -15.79 -2.43
C LEU A 53 -9.10 -14.59 -2.86
N VAL A 54 -10.40 -14.61 -2.56
CA VAL A 54 -11.32 -13.49 -2.84
C VAL A 54 -10.88 -12.22 -2.12
N VAL A 55 -10.52 -12.32 -0.84
CA VAL A 55 -9.98 -11.17 -0.08
C VAL A 55 -8.67 -10.69 -0.71
N ALA A 56 -7.75 -11.59 -1.06
CA ALA A 56 -6.45 -11.20 -1.61
C ALA A 56 -6.58 -10.49 -2.97
N LEU A 57 -7.41 -11.03 -3.88
CA LEU A 57 -7.67 -10.41 -5.18
C LEU A 57 -8.47 -9.11 -5.05
N GLY A 58 -9.49 -9.08 -4.18
CA GLY A 58 -10.26 -7.88 -3.88
C GLY A 58 -9.39 -6.78 -3.29
N PHE A 59 -8.47 -7.12 -2.39
CA PHE A 59 -7.51 -6.18 -1.83
C PHE A 59 -6.57 -5.62 -2.91
N PHE A 60 -6.07 -6.48 -3.81
CA PHE A 60 -5.23 -6.02 -4.91
C PHE A 60 -5.99 -5.09 -5.88
N ALA A 61 -7.27 -5.37 -6.15
CA ALA A 61 -8.14 -4.47 -6.89
C ALA A 61 -8.32 -3.12 -6.16
N SER A 62 -8.41 -3.11 -4.83
CA SER A 62 -8.40 -1.87 -4.06
C SER A 62 -7.08 -1.11 -4.13
N VAL A 63 -5.93 -1.80 -4.19
CA VAL A 63 -4.62 -1.15 -4.42
C VAL A 63 -4.59 -0.49 -5.80
N VAL A 64 -5.14 -1.13 -6.83
CA VAL A 64 -5.30 -0.51 -8.16
C VAL A 64 -6.18 0.75 -8.05
N LEU A 65 -7.30 0.68 -7.33
CA LEU A 65 -8.18 1.82 -7.11
C LEU A 65 -7.49 2.96 -6.35
N HIS A 66 -6.67 2.64 -5.35
CA HIS A 66 -5.84 3.58 -4.60
C HIS A 66 -4.89 4.36 -5.52
N GLU A 67 -4.12 3.64 -6.35
CA GLU A 67 -3.20 4.26 -7.30
C GLU A 67 -3.93 5.06 -8.38
N LEU A 68 -5.07 4.56 -8.84
CA LEU A 68 -5.92 5.27 -9.78
C LEU A 68 -6.44 6.59 -9.19
N ALA A 69 -6.81 6.61 -7.91
CA ALA A 69 -7.26 7.82 -7.22
C ALA A 69 -6.15 8.87 -7.16
N HIS A 70 -4.90 8.47 -6.89
CA HIS A 70 -3.74 9.37 -7.02
C HIS A 70 -3.61 9.94 -8.44
N ALA A 71 -3.69 9.10 -9.46
CA ALA A 71 -3.55 9.52 -10.85
C ALA A 71 -4.69 10.45 -11.28
N VAL A 72 -5.94 10.15 -10.89
CA VAL A 72 -7.11 11.00 -11.14
C VAL A 72 -6.94 12.37 -10.47
N ALA A 73 -6.50 12.40 -9.20
CA ALA A 73 -6.26 13.64 -8.48
C ALA A 73 -5.11 14.45 -9.12
N ALA A 74 -4.03 13.79 -9.54
CA ALA A 74 -2.87 14.41 -10.18
C ALA A 74 -3.23 15.08 -11.51
N ARG A 75 -4.05 14.42 -12.34
CA ARG A 75 -4.50 14.96 -13.63
C ARG A 75 -5.22 16.30 -13.51
N ARG A 76 -5.99 16.51 -12.43
CA ARG A 76 -6.68 17.79 -12.18
C ARG A 76 -5.72 18.98 -11.98
N TYR A 77 -4.46 18.71 -11.72
CA TYR A 77 -3.41 19.72 -11.54
C TYR A 77 -2.34 19.67 -12.64
N GLY A 78 -2.64 19.04 -13.79
CA GLY A 78 -1.70 18.94 -14.91
C GLY A 78 -0.54 17.99 -14.68
N VAL A 79 -0.61 17.11 -13.66
CA VAL A 79 0.41 16.09 -13.40
C VAL A 79 -0.05 14.76 -13.99
N SER A 80 0.62 14.34 -15.06
CA SER A 80 0.40 13.07 -15.76
C SER A 80 1.09 11.89 -15.06
N THR A 81 0.46 10.72 -15.14
CA THR A 81 0.99 9.45 -14.64
C THR A 81 0.75 8.41 -15.73
N HIS A 82 1.81 7.85 -16.30
CA HIS A 82 1.70 6.97 -17.48
C HIS A 82 1.86 5.49 -17.18
N ARG A 83 2.43 5.17 -16.01
CA ARG A 83 2.73 3.82 -15.62
C ARG A 83 2.69 3.66 -14.10
N VAL A 84 2.03 2.60 -13.65
CA VAL A 84 2.00 2.14 -12.27
C VAL A 84 2.46 0.69 -12.25
N VAL A 85 3.50 0.40 -11.48
CA VAL A 85 3.98 -0.98 -11.26
C VAL A 85 3.52 -1.46 -9.90
N LEU A 86 2.70 -2.50 -9.88
CA LEU A 86 2.18 -3.12 -8.67
C LEU A 86 3.13 -4.24 -8.22
N GLY A 87 3.51 -4.25 -6.95
CA GLY A 87 4.35 -5.28 -6.34
C GLY A 87 4.07 -5.43 -4.85
N LEU A 88 4.94 -6.19 -4.17
CA LEU A 88 4.84 -6.43 -2.73
C LEU A 88 4.74 -5.17 -1.84
N PRO A 89 5.50 -4.07 -2.07
CA PRO A 89 5.36 -2.86 -1.26
C PRO A 89 4.13 -2.00 -1.60
N GLY A 90 3.32 -2.37 -2.62
CA GLY A 90 2.21 -1.57 -3.14
C GLY A 90 2.41 -1.20 -4.61
N GLY A 91 1.94 -0.02 -5.02
CA GLY A 91 2.16 0.54 -6.36
C GLY A 91 3.30 1.56 -6.40
N THR A 92 4.13 1.52 -7.46
CA THR A 92 5.04 2.61 -7.79
C THR A 92 4.56 3.31 -9.05
N ALA A 93 4.14 4.56 -8.89
CA ALA A 93 3.67 5.41 -9.98
C ALA A 93 4.81 6.23 -10.59
N GLU A 94 5.03 6.09 -11.89
CA GLU A 94 5.92 6.94 -12.68
C GLU A 94 5.17 8.19 -13.14
N ARG A 95 5.61 9.36 -12.68
CA ARG A 95 5.02 10.66 -12.99
C ARG A 95 5.99 11.47 -13.84
N GLU A 96 5.48 12.19 -14.84
CA GLU A 96 6.33 13.01 -15.74
C GLU A 96 6.89 14.24 -15.03
N ALA A 97 6.11 14.81 -14.11
CA ALA A 97 6.46 16.03 -13.42
C ALA A 97 6.15 15.92 -11.93
N PRO A 98 6.95 16.59 -11.08
CA PRO A 98 6.62 16.72 -9.69
C PRO A 98 5.39 17.63 -9.45
N PRO A 99 4.70 17.52 -8.30
CA PRO A 99 3.60 18.41 -7.97
C PRO A 99 4.02 19.90 -7.95
N PRO A 100 3.20 20.82 -8.50
CA PRO A 100 3.53 22.25 -8.64
C PRO A 100 3.47 23.03 -7.33
N SER A 101 2.75 22.54 -6.32
CA SER A 101 2.63 23.22 -5.03
C SER A 101 2.50 22.23 -3.86
N PRO A 102 2.83 22.64 -2.61
CA PRO A 102 2.61 21.81 -1.43
C PRO A 102 1.15 21.38 -1.28
N ARG A 103 0.19 22.27 -1.58
CA ARG A 103 -1.24 21.97 -1.50
C ARG A 103 -1.64 20.89 -2.49
N THR A 104 -1.17 20.99 -3.72
CA THR A 104 -1.39 19.97 -4.76
C THR A 104 -0.83 18.62 -4.32
N ASP A 105 0.35 18.61 -3.71
CA ASP A 105 0.95 17.38 -3.22
C ASP A 105 0.13 16.72 -2.11
N VAL A 106 -0.44 17.49 -1.17
CA VAL A 106 -1.36 16.98 -0.15
C VAL A 106 -2.62 16.38 -0.79
N VAL A 107 -3.27 17.10 -1.71
CA VAL A 107 -4.49 16.61 -2.36
C VAL A 107 -4.23 15.29 -3.07
N ILE A 108 -3.13 15.20 -3.82
CA ILE A 108 -2.76 13.97 -4.50
C ILE A 108 -2.44 12.88 -3.47
N ALA A 109 -1.67 13.17 -2.41
CA ALA A 109 -1.29 12.18 -1.39
C ALA A 109 -2.47 11.60 -0.60
N VAL A 110 -3.53 12.38 -0.36
CA VAL A 110 -4.71 11.92 0.37
C VAL A 110 -5.68 11.12 -0.52
N ALA A 111 -5.62 11.29 -1.84
CA ALA A 111 -6.58 10.66 -2.76
C ALA A 111 -6.59 9.12 -2.69
N GLY A 112 -5.42 8.47 -2.66
CA GLY A 112 -5.29 7.02 -2.50
C GLY A 112 -5.85 6.53 -1.18
N PRO A 113 -5.40 7.05 -0.02
CA PRO A 113 -5.94 6.70 1.29
C PRO A 113 -7.46 6.88 1.38
N VAL A 114 -8.03 7.95 0.82
CA VAL A 114 -9.50 8.13 0.78
C VAL A 114 -10.19 7.04 -0.03
N ALA A 115 -9.61 6.63 -1.17
CA ALA A 115 -10.16 5.53 -1.96
C ALA A 115 -10.09 4.19 -1.22
N SER A 116 -8.97 3.89 -0.54
CA SER A 116 -8.85 2.70 0.31
C SER A 116 -9.81 2.73 1.49
N ALA A 117 -9.96 3.88 2.17
CA ALA A 117 -10.93 4.04 3.24
C ALA A 117 -12.36 3.82 2.74
N GLY A 118 -12.70 4.39 1.58
CA GLY A 118 -14.01 4.20 0.94
C GLY A 118 -14.28 2.73 0.58
N ALA A 119 -13.30 2.02 0.02
CA ALA A 119 -13.42 0.59 -0.24
C ALA A 119 -13.60 -0.22 1.06
N GLY A 120 -12.84 0.12 2.10
CA GLY A 120 -12.91 -0.54 3.40
C GLY A 120 -14.26 -0.37 4.09
N LEU A 121 -14.69 0.90 4.25
CA LEU A 121 -15.97 1.25 4.83
C LEU A 121 -17.14 0.76 3.99
N GLY A 122 -17.00 0.73 2.66
CA GLY A 122 -18.00 0.16 1.75
C GLY A 122 -18.20 -1.34 1.98
N CYS A 123 -17.12 -2.10 2.17
CA CYS A 123 -17.22 -3.53 2.49
C CYS A 123 -17.92 -3.76 3.83
N TRP A 124 -17.60 -2.99 4.87
CA TRP A 124 -18.25 -3.08 6.17
C TRP A 124 -19.71 -2.62 6.13
N GLY A 125 -20.02 -1.53 5.43
CA GLY A 125 -21.39 -1.07 5.22
C GLY A 125 -22.23 -2.12 4.48
N LEU A 126 -21.67 -2.77 3.46
CA LEU A 126 -22.32 -3.88 2.78
C LEU A 126 -22.53 -5.07 3.74
N ALA A 127 -21.49 -5.47 4.46
CA ALA A 127 -21.59 -6.56 5.45
C ALA A 127 -22.72 -6.33 6.45
N LEU A 128 -22.86 -5.11 6.99
CA LEU A 128 -23.91 -4.76 7.96
C LEU A 128 -25.32 -4.68 7.35
N THR A 129 -25.44 -4.32 6.08
CA THR A 129 -26.75 -4.14 5.43
C THR A 129 -27.33 -5.42 4.87
N VAL A 130 -26.49 -6.37 4.47
CA VAL A 130 -26.93 -7.65 3.90
C VAL A 130 -26.55 -8.86 4.77
N GLU A 131 -26.09 -8.66 6.00
CA GLU A 131 -25.68 -9.72 6.94
C GLU A 131 -26.64 -10.93 6.95
N PRO A 132 -27.97 -10.76 7.05
CA PRO A 132 -28.89 -11.90 7.14
C PRO A 132 -28.93 -12.77 5.87
N LEU A 133 -28.43 -12.26 4.75
CA LEU A 133 -28.41 -12.93 3.45
C LEU A 133 -27.06 -13.60 3.16
N LEU A 134 -26.05 -13.38 4.00
CA LEU A 134 -24.69 -13.87 3.79
C LEU A 134 -24.44 -15.17 4.54
N SER A 135 -23.68 -16.08 3.94
CA SER A 135 -23.09 -17.19 4.69
C SER A 135 -22.04 -16.66 5.68
N PRO A 136 -21.72 -17.40 6.76
CA PRO A 136 -20.68 -17.00 7.71
C PRO A 136 -19.34 -16.69 7.03
N THR A 137 -18.93 -17.50 6.04
CA THR A 137 -17.71 -17.25 5.27
C THR A 137 -17.80 -15.99 4.42
N ALA A 138 -18.94 -15.73 3.76
CA ALA A 138 -19.10 -14.55 2.92
C ALA A 138 -19.07 -13.26 3.75
N LEU A 139 -19.70 -13.28 4.93
CA LEU A 139 -19.61 -12.19 5.90
C LEU A 139 -18.17 -11.95 6.35
N ALA A 140 -17.46 -13.02 6.76
CA ALA A 140 -16.05 -12.92 7.16
C ALA A 140 -15.15 -12.37 6.05
N VAL A 141 -15.36 -12.79 4.79
CA VAL A 141 -14.64 -12.27 3.63
C VAL A 141 -14.83 -10.75 3.46
N LEU A 142 -16.06 -10.24 3.54
CA LEU A 142 -16.32 -8.80 3.46
C LEU A 142 -15.67 -8.04 4.61
N LEU A 143 -15.74 -8.57 5.84
CA LEU A 143 -15.15 -7.95 7.02
C LEU A 143 -13.63 -7.89 6.92
N TRP A 144 -12.98 -8.98 6.49
CA TRP A 144 -11.52 -9.05 6.31
C TRP A 144 -11.04 -8.19 5.15
N LEU A 145 -11.76 -8.15 4.02
CA LEU A 145 -11.45 -7.25 2.91
C LEU A 145 -11.59 -5.79 3.34
N GLY A 146 -12.63 -5.47 4.11
CA GLY A 146 -12.84 -4.15 4.69
C GLY A 146 -11.70 -3.73 5.62
N LEU A 147 -11.33 -4.61 6.55
CA LEU A 147 -10.24 -4.38 7.49
C LEU A 147 -8.90 -4.22 6.77
N ALA A 148 -8.59 -5.07 5.80
CA ALA A 148 -7.35 -4.97 5.02
C ALA A 148 -7.20 -3.60 4.33
N ASN A 149 -8.29 -3.08 3.76
CA ASN A 149 -8.33 -1.76 3.15
C ASN A 149 -8.10 -0.62 4.15
N LEU A 150 -8.71 -0.71 5.33
CA LEU A 150 -8.53 0.30 6.39
C LEU A 150 -7.13 0.27 6.99
N VAL A 151 -6.59 -0.93 7.23
CA VAL A 151 -5.20 -1.11 7.67
C VAL A 151 -4.24 -0.56 6.63
N PHE A 152 -4.46 -0.82 5.34
CA PHE A 152 -3.66 -0.27 4.26
C PHE A 152 -3.76 1.26 4.17
N CYS A 153 -4.96 1.84 4.35
CA CYS A 153 -5.15 3.29 4.45
C CYS A 153 -4.33 3.89 5.61
N VAL A 154 -4.40 3.30 6.80
CA VAL A 154 -3.64 3.79 7.95
C VAL A 154 -2.13 3.65 7.70
N PHE A 155 -1.70 2.50 7.19
CA PHE A 155 -0.29 2.24 6.92
C PHE A 155 0.30 3.21 5.89
N THR A 156 -0.42 3.47 4.80
CA THR A 156 0.00 4.44 3.77
C THR A 156 0.06 5.88 4.27
N LEU A 157 -0.71 6.23 5.31
CA LEU A 157 -0.68 7.54 5.95
C LEU A 157 0.42 7.69 7.02
N LEU A 158 1.18 6.64 7.34
CA LEU A 158 2.28 6.75 8.31
C LEU A 158 3.36 7.75 7.83
N PRO A 159 3.96 8.52 8.76
CA PRO A 159 4.86 9.61 8.41
C PRO A 159 6.22 9.09 7.95
N GLY A 160 6.42 8.97 6.64
CA GLY A 160 7.72 8.63 6.09
C GLY A 160 7.72 8.15 4.64
N ALA A 161 8.73 8.54 3.86
CA ALA A 161 8.87 8.05 2.49
C ALA A 161 9.21 6.53 2.49
N PRO A 162 8.69 5.73 1.54
CA PRO A 162 7.94 6.14 0.34
C PRO A 162 6.40 6.26 0.50
N LEU A 163 5.87 6.17 1.72
CA LEU A 163 4.42 6.18 1.98
C LEU A 163 3.79 7.56 1.68
N ASP A 164 2.48 7.61 1.47
CA ASP A 164 1.74 8.86 1.24
C ASP A 164 1.82 9.82 2.42
N GLY A 165 1.84 9.33 3.66
CA GLY A 165 2.10 10.14 4.84
C GLY A 165 3.47 10.83 4.79
N GLY A 166 4.46 10.21 4.13
CA GLY A 166 5.74 10.85 3.82
C GLY A 166 5.59 12.06 2.89
N ARG A 167 4.66 12.01 1.93
CA ARG A 167 4.33 13.14 1.06
C ARG A 167 3.60 14.25 1.83
N LEU A 168 2.77 13.90 2.80
CA LEU A 168 2.16 14.89 3.71
C LEU A 168 3.22 15.60 4.56
N VAL A 169 4.18 14.86 5.13
CA VAL A 169 5.33 15.43 5.84
C VAL A 169 6.12 16.35 4.90
N ARG A 170 6.41 15.89 3.68
CA ARG A 170 7.12 16.68 2.66
C ARG A 170 6.37 17.97 2.35
N ALA A 171 5.08 17.91 2.05
CA ALA A 171 4.28 19.09 1.75
C ALA A 171 4.24 20.07 2.95
N ALA A 172 4.11 19.56 4.17
CA ALA A 172 4.11 20.38 5.38
C ALA A 172 5.45 21.12 5.58
N VAL A 173 6.58 20.42 5.40
CA VAL A 173 7.91 21.04 5.50
C VAL A 173 8.11 22.03 4.36
N TRP A 174 7.82 21.64 3.12
CA TRP A 174 7.98 22.49 1.93
C TRP A 174 7.15 23.78 2.03
N SER A 175 5.93 23.71 2.54
CA SER A 175 5.08 24.88 2.74
C SER A 175 5.69 25.92 3.70
N ARG A 176 6.42 25.44 4.72
CA ARG A 176 7.05 26.28 5.75
C ARG A 176 8.43 26.78 5.33
N THR A 177 9.25 25.93 4.73
CA THR A 177 10.64 26.25 4.40
C THR A 177 10.80 26.86 3.01
N ARG A 178 9.83 26.67 2.11
CA ARG A 178 9.95 26.92 0.66
C ARG A 178 11.09 26.17 -0.03
N ASP A 179 11.75 25.27 0.69
CA ASP A 179 12.83 24.41 0.22
C ASP A 179 12.32 22.98 0.08
N ARG A 180 12.21 22.55 -1.18
CA ARG A 180 11.69 21.24 -1.56
C ARG A 180 12.68 20.12 -1.21
N GLU A 181 13.96 20.33 -1.44
CA GLU A 181 14.96 19.30 -1.16
C GLU A 181 15.05 19.01 0.33
N ARG A 182 14.99 20.06 1.17
CA ARG A 182 14.91 19.91 2.62
C ARG A 182 13.68 19.11 3.02
N ALA A 183 12.54 19.38 2.41
CA ALA A 183 11.32 18.64 2.68
C ALA A 183 11.42 17.15 2.31
N GLU A 184 12.04 16.84 1.17
CA GLU A 184 12.31 15.46 0.76
C GLU A 184 13.30 14.75 1.69
N ARG A 185 14.38 15.44 2.12
CA ARG A 185 15.33 14.91 3.12
C ARG A 185 14.63 14.58 4.44
N VAL A 186 13.73 15.45 4.92
CA VAL A 186 12.97 15.21 6.14
C VAL A 186 12.03 14.02 5.98
N ALA A 187 11.26 13.94 4.89
CA ALA A 187 10.36 12.82 4.63
C ALA A 187 11.11 11.47 4.54
N ARG A 188 12.31 11.45 3.93
CA ARG A 188 13.19 10.26 3.90
C ARG A 188 13.69 9.87 5.29
N ARG A 189 14.09 10.84 6.12
CA ARG A 189 14.51 10.60 7.52
C ARG A 189 13.37 10.05 8.37
N CYS A 190 12.16 10.62 8.27
CA CYS A 190 10.98 10.11 8.95
C CYS A 190 10.68 8.66 8.55
N GLY A 191 10.74 8.35 7.24
CA GLY A 191 10.62 6.97 6.78
C GLY A 191 11.72 6.07 7.35
N SER A 192 12.93 6.60 7.56
CA SER A 192 14.07 5.83 8.08
C SER A 192 13.87 5.43 9.51
N ALA A 193 13.48 6.40 10.33
CA ALA A 193 13.08 6.14 11.70
C ALA A 193 11.92 5.14 11.73
N LEU A 194 10.85 5.37 10.96
CA LEU A 194 9.69 4.49 10.93
C LEU A 194 10.03 3.05 10.56
N GLY A 195 10.75 2.84 9.45
CA GLY A 195 11.14 1.50 8.99
C GLY A 195 12.02 0.78 10.01
N ALA A 196 13.00 1.48 10.60
CA ALA A 196 13.85 0.92 11.65
C ALA A 196 13.07 0.56 12.91
N THR A 197 12.13 1.42 13.33
CA THR A 197 11.25 1.16 14.48
C THR A 197 10.35 -0.06 14.23
N LEU A 198 9.69 -0.14 13.08
CA LEU A 198 8.84 -1.29 12.74
C LEU A 198 9.66 -2.60 12.70
N MET A 199 10.85 -2.55 12.10
CA MET A 199 11.75 -3.68 12.04
C MET A 199 12.19 -4.14 13.44
N ALA A 200 12.65 -3.20 14.27
CA ALA A 200 13.11 -3.48 15.63
C ALA A 200 11.99 -3.98 16.53
N CYS A 201 10.81 -3.35 16.51
CA CYS A 201 9.64 -3.77 17.28
C CYS A 201 9.13 -5.14 16.85
N GLY A 202 9.07 -5.42 15.54
CA GLY A 202 8.67 -6.73 15.03
C GLY A 202 9.65 -7.83 15.45
N ALA A 203 10.96 -7.59 15.32
CA ALA A 203 11.99 -8.52 15.75
C ALA A 203 11.97 -8.75 17.27
N ALA A 204 11.84 -7.68 18.07
CA ALA A 204 11.72 -7.78 19.51
C ALA A 204 10.46 -8.56 19.93
N ALA A 205 9.33 -8.36 19.26
CA ALA A 205 8.10 -9.10 19.52
C ALA A 205 8.24 -10.61 19.30
N VAL A 206 8.95 -10.99 18.24
CA VAL A 206 9.26 -12.40 17.95
C VAL A 206 10.23 -12.96 18.99
N ILE A 207 11.34 -12.27 19.26
CA ILE A 207 12.44 -12.78 20.10
C ILE A 207 12.06 -12.82 21.58
N LEU A 208 11.40 -11.77 22.09
CA LEU A 208 11.12 -11.60 23.51
C LEU A 208 9.80 -12.25 23.95
N PHE A 209 8.80 -12.31 23.06
CA PHE A 209 7.44 -12.75 23.39
C PHE A 209 6.96 -13.95 22.56
N GLY A 210 7.79 -14.50 21.68
CA GLY A 210 7.44 -15.65 20.83
C GLY A 210 6.31 -15.37 19.82
N GLN A 211 6.00 -14.09 19.56
CA GLN A 211 4.87 -13.70 18.71
C GLN A 211 5.26 -13.79 17.23
N PHE A 212 5.20 -14.98 16.65
CA PHE A 212 5.60 -15.22 15.25
C PHE A 212 4.89 -14.31 14.23
N VAL A 213 3.64 -13.93 14.49
CA VAL A 213 2.88 -13.01 13.61
C VAL A 213 3.58 -11.65 13.46
N ALA A 214 4.33 -11.21 14.48
CA ALA A 214 5.07 -9.95 14.44
C ALA A 214 6.24 -9.95 13.42
N ILE A 215 6.60 -11.11 12.85
CA ILE A 215 7.56 -11.17 11.74
C ILE A 215 7.10 -10.32 10.55
N TRP A 216 5.79 -10.21 10.31
CA TRP A 216 5.25 -9.39 9.23
C TRP A 216 5.48 -7.90 9.46
N LEU A 217 5.46 -7.46 10.73
CA LEU A 217 5.84 -6.10 11.10
C LEU A 217 7.33 -5.85 10.82
N ALA A 218 8.17 -6.84 11.12
CA ALA A 218 9.60 -6.78 10.85
C ALA A 218 9.90 -6.71 9.34
N VAL A 219 9.22 -7.55 8.55
CA VAL A 219 9.29 -7.58 7.09
C VAL A 219 8.81 -6.25 6.50
N ALA A 220 7.70 -5.69 6.99
CA ALA A 220 7.22 -4.39 6.56
C ALA A 220 8.26 -3.27 6.82
N GLY A 221 8.86 -3.26 8.02
CA GLY A 221 9.95 -2.35 8.36
C GLY A 221 11.15 -2.50 7.43
N TRP A 222 11.57 -3.73 7.17
CA TRP A 222 12.65 -4.04 6.23
C TRP A 222 12.36 -3.55 4.81
N LEU A 223 11.16 -3.82 4.28
CA LEU A 223 10.75 -3.35 2.94
C LEU A 223 10.80 -1.82 2.83
N LEU A 224 10.38 -1.09 3.87
CA LEU A 224 10.47 0.37 3.90
C LEU A 224 11.91 0.88 3.89
N LEU A 225 12.84 0.15 4.50
CA LEU A 225 14.27 0.47 4.46
C LEU A 225 14.87 0.11 3.09
N SER A 226 14.53 -1.04 2.53
CA SER A 226 15.03 -1.53 1.22
C SER A 226 14.60 -0.65 0.05
N ALA A 227 13.39 -0.08 0.10
CA ALA A 227 12.89 0.85 -0.91
C ALA A 227 13.77 2.11 -1.06
N ARG A 228 14.65 2.40 -0.09
CA ARG A 228 15.62 3.51 -0.20
C ARG A 228 16.85 3.19 -1.02
N ALA A 229 17.36 1.96 -0.92
CA ALA A 229 18.62 1.59 -1.55
C ALA A 229 18.56 1.71 -3.09
N VAL A 230 17.35 1.60 -3.65
CA VAL A 230 17.09 1.73 -5.09
C VAL A 230 17.08 3.19 -5.56
N GLY A 231 16.85 4.16 -4.66
CA GLY A 231 16.81 5.59 -5.00
C GLY A 231 18.17 6.29 -5.00
N SER A 232 19.24 5.63 -4.54
CA SER A 232 20.60 6.19 -4.47
C SER A 232 21.51 5.84 -5.65
N THR A 233 21.09 4.95 -6.55
CA THR A 233 21.92 4.45 -7.66
C THR A 233 21.63 5.12 -9.01
N SER A 234 20.63 6.00 -9.10
CA SER A 234 20.24 6.69 -10.36
C SER A 234 20.77 8.11 -10.49
N GLY A 235 21.69 8.54 -9.61
CA GLY A 235 22.27 9.89 -9.60
C GLY A 235 23.75 9.97 -9.99
N GLY A 236 24.30 8.95 -10.66
CA GLY A 236 25.74 8.83 -10.85
C GLY A 236 26.15 8.19 -12.17
N GLU A 237 25.58 8.64 -13.29
CA GLU A 237 26.11 8.39 -14.64
C GLU A 237 25.47 9.41 -15.58
N ASP A 238 26.07 10.60 -15.68
CA ASP A 238 26.00 11.50 -16.84
C ASP A 238 26.91 12.72 -16.58
N THR A 239 28.22 12.48 -16.56
CA THR A 239 29.21 13.51 -16.89
C THR A 239 29.97 13.03 -18.11
N VAL A 240 29.32 13.17 -19.27
CA VAL A 240 30.01 13.25 -20.55
C VAL A 240 30.58 14.65 -20.65
N THR A 241 31.90 14.75 -20.86
CA THR A 241 32.62 15.60 -21.84
C THR A 241 34.02 15.96 -21.35
N PRO A 242 34.96 16.29 -22.24
CA PRO A 242 34.81 16.56 -23.69
C PRO A 242 35.39 15.50 -24.62
#